data_AF-A0A2V8UEV4-F1
#
_entry.id   AF-A0A2V8UEV4-F1
#
_cell.length_a   1.000
_cell.length_b   1.000
_cell.length_c   1.000
_cell.angle_alpha   90.00
_cell.angle_beta   90.00
_cell.angle_gamma   90.00
#
_symmetry.space_group_name_H-M   'P 1'
#
loop_
_entity.id
_entity.type
_entity.pdbx_description
1 polymer ?
#
loop_
_entity_poly.entity_id
_entity_poly.type
_entity_poly.pdbx_seq_one_letter_code
_entity_poly.pdbx_strand_id
1 'polypeptide(L)' 'MVDRLEKQRALLDGLFEHAPEAVALMNVDHRVVRVNREFTRLLATRRKKSSAAHSVT' A
#
# COMPACT_ATOMS: atom_id res chain seq x y z
N MET A 1 18.45 18.89 16.97
CA MET A 1 18.70 17.49 16.55
C MET A 1 17.42 16.74 16.19
N VAL A 2 16.33 16.85 16.98
CA VAL A 2 15.02 16.21 16.71
C VAL A 2 14.44 16.55 15.33
N ASP A 3 14.60 17.80 14.90
CA ASP A 3 14.04 18.35 13.65
C ASP A 3 14.52 17.63 12.36
N ARG A 4 15.74 17.10 12.32
CA ARG A 4 16.23 16.37 11.13
C ARG A 4 15.57 15.00 11.01
N LEU A 5 15.39 14.30 12.13
CA LEU A 5 14.78 12.98 12.16
C LEU A 5 13.30 13.06 11.78
N GLU A 6 12.59 14.05 12.31
CA GLU A 6 11.19 14.30 11.96
C GLU A 6 11.03 14.66 10.47
N LYS A 7 11.91 15.51 9.93
CA LYS A 7 11.91 15.85 8.49
C LYS A 7 12.14 14.63 7.60
N GLN A 8 13.13 13.79 7.93
CA GLN A 8 13.40 12.57 7.18
C GLN A 8 12.25 11.58 7.29
N ARG A 9 11.61 11.49 8.46
CA ARG A 9 10.45 10.64 8.66
C ARG A 9 9.26 11.09 7.83
N ALA A 10 8.93 12.38 7.88
CA ALA A 10 7.83 12.96 7.10
C ALA A 10 8.05 12.79 5.59
N LEU A 11 9.29 12.99 5.13
CA LEU A 11 9.64 12.75 3.73
C LEU A 11 9.43 11.29 3.33
N LEU A 12 9.92 10.34 4.13
CA LEU A 12 9.74 8.91 3.88
C LEU A 12 8.26 8.53 3.89
N ASP A 13 7.50 9.05 4.85
CA ASP A 13 6.07 8.77 4.97
C ASP A 13 5.30 9.31 3.75
N GLY A 14 5.64 10.51 3.27
CA GLY A 14 5.06 11.07 2.06
C GLY A 14 5.41 10.26 0.80
N LEU A 15 6.68 9.91 0.61
CA LEU A 15 7.13 9.11 -0.52
C LEU A 15 6.47 7.72 -0.53
N PHE A 16 6.37 7.07 0.62
CA PHE A 16 5.75 5.77 0.75
C PHE A 16 4.24 5.83 0.45
N GLU A 17 3.54 6.80 1.04
CA GLU A 17 2.08 6.91 0.94
C GLU A 17 1.61 7.32 -0.47
N HIS A 18 2.40 8.15 -1.15
CA HIS A 18 2.05 8.72 -2.46
C HIS A 18 2.78 8.06 -3.64
N ALA A 19 3.58 7.01 -3.41
CA ALA A 19 4.17 6.23 -4.49
C ALA A 19 3.06 5.68 -5.41
N PRO A 20 3.19 5.78 -6.74
CA PRO A 20 2.18 5.30 -7.70
C PRO A 20 2.09 3.77 -7.75
N GLU A 21 3.15 3.09 -7.33
CA GLU A 21 3.22 1.64 -7.24
C GLU A 21 2.67 1.16 -5.90
N ALA A 22 2.08 -0.03 -5.88
CA ALA A 22 1.63 -0.66 -4.65
C ALA A 22 2.84 -1.21 -3.86
N VAL A 23 3.02 -0.74 -2.62
CA VAL A 23 4.16 -1.12 -1.77
C VAL A 23 3.66 -1.73 -0.47
N ALA A 24 4.29 -2.84 -0.07
CA ALA A 24 4.12 -3.47 1.24
C ALA A 24 5.47 -3.56 1.95
N LEU A 25 5.53 -3.05 3.18
CA LEU A 25 6.66 -3.24 4.07
C LEU A 25 6.43 -4.51 4.88
N MET A 26 7.44 -5.37 4.96
CA MET A 26 7.39 -6.64 5.67
C MET A 26 8.45 -6.66 6.77
N ASN A 27 8.16 -7.35 7.87
CA ASN A 27 9.19 -7.70 8.85
C ASN A 27 10.01 -8.91 8.37
N VAL A 28 11.01 -9.30 9.16
CA VAL A 28 11.90 -10.44 8.85
C VAL A 28 11.16 -11.79 8.82
N ASP A 29 10.02 -11.90 9.49
CA ASP A 29 9.15 -13.09 9.47
C ASP A 29 8.15 -13.08 8.31
N HIS A 30 8.39 -12.24 7.31
CA HIS A 30 7.53 -12.06 6.13
C HIS A 30 6.08 -11.62 6.44
N ARG A 31 5.85 -10.97 7.57
CA ARG A 31 4.54 -10.37 7.90
C ARG A 31 4.49 -8.93 7.41
N VAL A 32 3.41 -8.58 6.71
CA VAL A 32 3.14 -7.20 6.30
C VAL A 32 2.91 -6.34 7.55
N VAL A 33 3.73 -5.31 7.71
CA VAL A 33 3.64 -4.36 8.83
C VAL A 33 3.10 -3.00 8.39
N ARG A 34 3.16 -2.69 7.09
CA ARG A 34 2.58 -1.48 6.50
C ARG A 34 2.31 -1.68 5.02
N VAL A 35 1.26 -1.06 4.51
CA VAL A 35 0.98 -0.95 3.07
C VAL A 35 0.69 0.50 2.73
N ASN A 36 0.94 0.92 1.49
CA ASN A 36 0.57 2.27 1.05
C ASN A 36 -0.89 2.32 0.54
N ARG A 37 -1.36 3.55 0.27
CA ARG A 37 -2.68 3.80 -0.32
C ARG A 37 -2.94 3.00 -1.59
N GLU A 38 -1.95 2.90 -2.46
CA GLU A 38 -2.04 2.22 -3.76
C GLU A 38 -2.24 0.71 -3.64
N PHE A 39 -1.56 0.08 -2.68
CA PHE A 39 -1.80 -1.32 -2.35
C PHE A 39 -3.24 -1.58 -1.92
N THR A 40 -3.78 -0.72 -1.04
CA THR A 40 -5.17 -0.82 -0.57
C THR A 40 -6.15 -0.61 -1.72
N ARG A 41 -5.88 0.36 -2.62
CA ARG A 41 -6.72 0.62 -3.79
C ARG A 41 -6.78 -0.59 -4.74
N LEU A 42 -5.65 -1.24 -5.01
CA LEU A 42 -5.60 -2.43 -5.89
C LEU A 42 -6.35 -3.62 -5.29
N LEU A 43 -6.27 -3.84 -3.97
CA LEU A 43 -7.05 -4.88 -3.31
C LEU A 43 -8.56 -4.59 -3.34
N ALA A 44 -8.95 -3.34 -3.13
CA ALA A 44 -10.36 -2.93 -3.19
C ALA A 44 -10.96 -3.08 -4.59
N THR A 45 -10.20 -2.79 -5.65
CA THR A 45 -10.65 -2.98 -7.03
C THR A 45 -10.72 -4.44 -7.43
N ARG A 46 -9.85 -5.31 -6.91
CA ARG A 46 -9.98 -6.77 -7.08
C ARG A 46 -11.31 -7.32 -6.55
N ARG A 47 -11.83 -6.80 -5.44
CA ARG A 47 -13.13 -7.22 -4.87
C ARG A 47 -14.32 -6.95 -5.81
N LYS A 48 -14.29 -5.84 -6.57
CA LYS A 48 -15.40 -5.45 -7.46
C LYS A 48 -15.48 -6.22 -8.79
N LYS A 49 -14.50 -7.05 -9.13
CA LYS A 49 -14.48 -7.83 -10.39
C LYS A 49 -14.83 -9.32 -10.23
N SER A 50 -15.07 -9.81 -9.01
CA SER A 50 -15.45 -11.22 -8.78
C SER A 50 -16.95 -11.51 -8.84
N SER A 51 -17.82 -10.54 -9.17
CA SER A 51 -19.27 -10.76 -9.30
C SER A 51 -19.80 -10.65 -10.74
N ALA A 52 -18.95 -10.71 -11.77
CA ALA A 52 -19.37 -10.57 -13.17
C ALA A 52 -18.81 -11.66 -14.11
N ALA A 53 -18.51 -12.85 -13.58
CA ALA A 53 -18.05 -13.97 -14.38
C ALA A 53 -18.81 -15.26 -14.02
N HIS A 54 -20.15 -15.22 -14.04
CA HIS A 54 -21.03 -16.41 -14.03
C HIS A 54 -22.36 -16.08 -14.73
N SER A 55 -22.29 -15.84 -16.05
CA SER A 55 -23.35 -15.96 -17.06
C SER A 55 -22.68 -15.51 -18.37
N VAL A 56 -22.60 -16.24 -19.48
CA VAL A 56 -23.50 -17.21 -20.11
C VAL A 56 -22.61 -18.11 -20.99
N THR A 57 -22.89 -19.42 -21.00
CA THR A 57 -22.72 -20.28 -22.18
C THR A 57 -24.12 -20.67 -22.63
#